data_AF-A0A2D0AJZ1-F1
#
_entry.id   AF-A0A2D0AJZ1-F1
#
_cell.length_a   1.000
_cell.length_b   1.000
_cell.length_c   1.000
_cell.angle_alpha   90.00
_cell.angle_beta   90.00
_cell.angle_gamma   90.00
#
_symmetry.space_group_name_H-M   'P 1'
#
loop_
_entity.id
_entity.type
_entity.pdbx_description
1 polymer ?
#
loop_
_entity_poly.entity_id
_entity_poly.type
_entity_poly.pdbx_seq_one_letter_code
_entity_poly.pdbx_strand_id
1 'polypeptide(L)'
;MTPGAERILDHWAAAPDFRQITVREAARQLQELVPSYPHPSDHPVAICVNGYRWFGSEMEAVADAIHRAARRPHGLDETLATPDWDVELNEDGLWSVPGRCLARSYNERVRETFLTSRQTATSPEHVPG
;
A
#
# COMPACT_ATOMS: atom_id res chain seq x y z
N MET A 1 -2.19 -17.08 2.33
CA MET A 1 -0.75 -17.29 2.62
C MET A 1 -0.60 -18.32 3.72
N THR A 2 0.57 -18.96 3.88
CA THR A 2 0.80 -19.86 5.02
C THR A 2 1.39 -19.09 6.20
N PRO A 3 1.12 -19.48 7.47
CA PRO A 3 1.69 -18.80 8.63
C PRO A 3 3.23 -18.79 8.67
N GLY A 4 3.87 -19.76 8.00
CA GLY A 4 5.33 -19.79 7.86
C GLY A 4 5.84 -18.71 6.89
N ALA A 5 5.14 -18.54 5.76
CA ALA A 5 5.46 -17.48 4.80
C ALA A 5 5.24 -16.09 5.38
N GLU A 6 4.16 -15.89 6.15
CA GLU A 6 3.90 -14.61 6.83
C GLU A 6 5.05 -14.20 7.75
N ARG A 7 5.54 -15.10 8.62
CA ARG A 7 6.67 -14.79 9.52
C ARG A 7 7.96 -14.46 8.77
N ILE A 8 8.20 -15.10 7.62
CA ILE A 8 9.36 -14.80 6.76
C ILE A 8 9.22 -13.39 6.20
N LEU A 9 8.03 -13.03 5.72
CA LEU A 9 7.75 -11.69 5.20
C LEU A 9 7.79 -10.61 6.29
N ASP A 10 7.32 -10.90 7.50
CA ASP A 10 7.43 -10.00 8.65
C ASP A 10 8.90 -9.69 8.97
N HIS A 11 9.74 -10.72 9.02
CA HIS A 11 11.18 -10.53 9.26
C HIS A 11 11.85 -9.73 8.15
N TRP A 12 11.46 -9.98 6.91
CA TRP A 12 11.94 -9.24 5.73
C TRP A 12 11.51 -7.77 5.76
N ALA A 13 10.25 -7.48 6.08
CA ALA A 13 9.72 -6.11 6.18
C ALA A 13 10.32 -5.33 7.37
N ALA A 14 10.80 -6.03 8.41
CA ALA A 14 11.50 -5.42 9.54
C ALA A 14 12.94 -5.00 9.24
N ALA A 15 13.48 -5.32 8.06
CA ALA A 15 14.82 -4.87 7.66
C ALA A 15 14.85 -3.33 7.55
N PRO A 16 15.90 -2.66 8.06
CA PRO A 16 15.95 -1.19 8.14
C PRO A 16 15.92 -0.50 6.78
N ASP A 17 16.36 -1.20 5.73
CA ASP A 17 16.40 -0.74 4.35
C ASP A 17 15.21 -1.23 3.52
N PHE A 18 14.27 -1.98 4.10
CA PHE A 18 13.11 -2.51 3.40
C PHE A 18 12.36 -1.43 2.61
N ARG A 19 12.10 -0.28 3.23
CA ARG A 19 11.42 0.85 2.55
C ARG A 19 12.24 1.46 1.40
N GLN A 20 13.57 1.28 1.39
CA GLN A 20 14.46 1.88 0.39
C GLN A 20 14.63 1.01 -0.86
N ILE A 21 14.24 -0.26 -0.82
CA ILE A 21 14.32 -1.13 -2.00
C ILE A 21 13.28 -0.71 -3.05
N THR A 22 13.59 -0.99 -4.31
CA THR A 22 12.68 -0.74 -5.43
C THR A 22 11.60 -1.82 -5.52
N VAL A 23 10.50 -1.54 -6.20
CA VAL A 23 9.47 -2.55 -6.51
C VAL A 23 10.05 -3.77 -7.21
N ARG A 24 10.97 -3.55 -8.15
CA ARG A 24 11.68 -4.62 -8.85
C ARG A 24 12.42 -5.52 -7.88
N GLU A 25 13.17 -4.92 -6.96
CA GLU A 25 13.95 -5.65 -5.98
C GLU A 25 13.05 -6.35 -4.97
N ALA A 26 11.99 -5.67 -4.51
CA ALA A 26 11.00 -6.24 -3.61
C ALA A 26 10.30 -7.46 -4.21
N ALA A 27 9.95 -7.39 -5.50
CA ALA A 27 9.31 -8.50 -6.21
C ALA A 27 10.26 -9.69 -6.39
N ARG A 28 11.54 -9.43 -6.67
CA ARG A 28 12.58 -10.46 -6.74
C ARG A 28 12.74 -11.16 -5.38
N GLN A 29 12.89 -10.39 -4.31
CA GLN A 29 13.06 -10.91 -2.96
C GLN A 29 11.81 -11.68 -2.49
N LEU A 30 10.61 -11.17 -2.78
CA LEU A 30 9.34 -11.87 -2.49
C LEU A 30 9.30 -13.25 -3.15
N GLN A 31 9.73 -13.36 -4.40
CA GLN A 31 9.80 -14.62 -5.14
C GLN A 31 10.85 -15.59 -4.58
N GLU A 32 11.93 -15.08 -3.98
CA GLU A 32 12.96 -15.90 -3.34
C GLU A 32 12.51 -16.42 -1.97
N LEU A 33 11.85 -15.56 -1.19
CA LEU A 33 11.35 -15.88 0.14
C LEU A 33 10.11 -16.78 0.09
N VAL A 34 9.24 -16.55 -0.88
CA VAL A 34 7.99 -17.29 -1.08
C VAL A 34 7.85 -17.71 -2.55
N PRO A 35 8.56 -18.76 -3.00
CA PRO A 35 8.60 -19.15 -4.41
C PRO A 35 7.27 -19.56 -5.04
N SER A 36 6.28 -19.92 -4.22
CA SER A 36 4.94 -20.27 -4.68
C SER A 36 3.98 -19.08 -4.74
N TYR A 37 4.44 -17.86 -4.47
CA TYR A 37 3.58 -16.68 -4.45
C TYR A 37 3.35 -16.11 -5.86
N PRO A 38 2.10 -15.74 -6.23
CA PRO A 38 0.87 -15.95 -5.48
C PRO A 38 0.37 -17.39 -5.61
N HIS A 39 0.01 -18.02 -4.48
CA HIS A 39 -0.73 -19.28 -4.44
C HIS A 39 -2.22 -19.02 -4.73
N PRO A 40 -3.01 -19.98 -5.23
CA PRO A 40 -4.46 -19.79 -5.43
C PRO A 40 -5.24 -19.34 -4.18
N SER A 41 -4.70 -19.62 -2.99
CA SER A 41 -5.26 -19.19 -1.70
C SER A 41 -4.86 -17.77 -1.30
N ASP A 42 -3.94 -17.13 -2.02
CA ASP A 42 -3.47 -15.76 -1.78
C ASP A 42 -4.37 -14.76 -2.52
N HIS A 43 -5.66 -14.78 -2.18
CA HIS A 43 -6.66 -13.85 -2.71
C HIS A 43 -7.20 -12.97 -1.59
N PRO A 44 -7.60 -11.72 -1.90
CA PRO A 44 -8.18 -10.84 -0.89
C PRO A 44 -9.47 -11.43 -0.32
N VAL A 45 -9.67 -11.23 0.97
CA VAL A 45 -10.89 -11.54 1.71
C VAL A 45 -12.07 -10.74 1.14
N ALA A 46 -11.84 -9.47 0.79
CA ALA A 46 -12.84 -8.61 0.17
C ALA A 46 -12.22 -7.69 -0.89
N ILE A 47 -13.00 -7.42 -1.94
CA ILE A 47 -12.67 -6.41 -2.96
C ILE A 47 -13.81 -5.41 -3.02
N CYS A 48 -13.52 -4.14 -2.75
CA CYS A 48 -14.51 -3.08 -2.79
C CYS A 48 -14.63 -2.46 -4.19
N VAL A 49 -15.75 -1.77 -4.45
CA VAL A 49 -16.02 -1.10 -5.75
C VAL A 49 -15.01 -0.01 -6.09
N ASN A 50 -14.36 0.59 -5.09
CA ASN A 50 -13.24 1.53 -5.23
C ASN A 50 -11.88 0.81 -5.41
N GLY A 51 -11.89 -0.48 -5.72
CA GLY A 51 -10.69 -1.26 -6.03
C GLY A 51 -9.80 -1.59 -4.84
N TYR A 52 -10.23 -1.26 -3.61
CA TYR A 52 -9.55 -1.72 -2.39
C TYR A 52 -9.57 -3.25 -2.32
N ARG A 53 -8.46 -3.81 -1.85
CA ARG A 53 -8.27 -5.25 -1.66
C ARG A 53 -7.87 -5.47 -0.22
N TRP A 54 -8.74 -6.16 0.52
CA TRP A 54 -8.60 -6.40 1.96
C TRP A 54 -8.11 -7.82 2.21
N PHE A 55 -7.11 -7.97 3.06
CA PHE A 55 -6.44 -9.23 3.37
C PHE A 55 -6.48 -9.53 4.87
N GLY A 56 -6.29 -10.80 5.23
CA GLY A 56 -6.33 -11.23 6.63
C GLY A 56 -5.07 -10.82 7.40
N SER A 57 -3.96 -10.56 6.72
CA SER A 57 -2.71 -10.10 7.32
C SER A 57 -2.09 -8.93 6.55
N GLU A 58 -1.31 -8.13 7.28
CA GLU A 58 -0.57 -6.99 6.73
C GLU A 58 0.38 -7.45 5.60
N MET A 59 1.13 -8.53 5.84
CA MET A 59 2.10 -9.06 4.87
C MET A 59 1.44 -9.66 3.62
N GLU A 60 0.23 -10.21 3.73
CA GLU A 60 -0.55 -10.59 2.54
C GLU A 60 -0.90 -9.36 1.67
N ALA A 61 -1.31 -8.26 2.29
CA ALA A 61 -1.63 -7.03 1.58
C ALA A 61 -0.38 -6.42 0.91
N VAL A 62 0.76 -6.38 1.61
CA VAL A 62 2.03 -5.90 1.07
C VAL A 62 2.51 -6.78 -0.09
N ALA A 63 2.46 -8.11 0.06
CA ALA A 63 2.86 -9.03 -1.00
C ALA A 63 1.98 -8.90 -2.26
N ASP A 64 0.65 -8.76 -2.11
CA ASP A 64 -0.27 -8.57 -3.25
C ASP A 64 0.02 -7.24 -3.95
N ALA A 65 0.26 -6.18 -3.18
CA ALA A 65 0.61 -4.87 -3.69
C ALA A 65 1.91 -4.89 -4.51
N ILE A 66 2.98 -5.52 -3.98
CA ILE A 66 4.26 -5.68 -4.67
C ILE A 66 4.10 -6.51 -5.94
N HIS A 67 3.45 -7.68 -5.85
CA HIS A 67 3.23 -8.55 -6.99
C HIS A 67 2.47 -7.85 -8.13
N ARG A 68 1.44 -7.07 -7.78
CA ARG A 68 0.69 -6.28 -8.77
C ARG A 68 1.48 -5.12 -9.34
N ALA A 69 2.24 -4.40 -8.51
CA ALA A 69 3.07 -3.28 -8.95
C ALA A 69 4.17 -3.75 -9.91
N ALA A 70 4.79 -4.90 -9.64
CA ALA A 70 5.82 -5.49 -10.49
C ALA A 70 5.33 -5.86 -11.90
N ARG A 71 4.02 -6.02 -12.10
CA ARG A 71 3.43 -6.28 -13.42
C ARG A 71 3.21 -5.01 -14.25
N ARG A 72 3.47 -3.82 -13.68
CA ARG A 72 3.39 -2.54 -14.37
C ARG A 72 4.80 -2.05 -14.74
N PRO A 73 5.12 -1.91 -16.04
CA PRO A 73 6.50 -1.62 -16.46
C PRO A 73 7.02 -0.24 -16.01
N HIS A 74 6.13 0.74 -15.79
CA HIS A 74 6.50 2.12 -15.47
C HIS A 74 6.81 2.37 -13.99
N GLY A 75 6.58 1.39 -13.11
CA GLY A 75 6.70 1.52 -11.65
C GLY A 75 7.71 0.55 -11.02
N LEU A 76 8.69 0.06 -11.78
CA LEU A 76 9.63 -0.93 -11.27
C LEU A 76 10.75 -0.33 -10.42
N ASP A 77 11.15 0.90 -10.73
CA ASP A 77 12.30 1.55 -10.09
C ASP A 77 11.88 2.54 -8.98
N GLU A 78 10.58 2.67 -8.71
CA GLU A 78 10.07 3.37 -7.52
C GLU A 78 10.39 2.58 -6.25
N THR A 79 10.69 3.29 -5.16
CA THR A 79 10.97 2.68 -3.86
C THR A 79 9.69 2.42 -3.07
N LEU A 80 9.78 1.55 -2.07
CA LEU A 80 8.69 1.30 -1.11
C LEU A 80 8.50 2.44 -0.09
N ALA A 81 9.29 3.51 -0.18
CA ALA A 81 9.31 4.61 0.80
C ALA A 81 8.17 5.61 0.62
N THR A 82 7.46 5.57 -0.52
CA THR A 82 6.40 6.53 -0.79
C THR A 82 5.14 6.20 0.03
N PRO A 83 4.30 7.20 0.35
CA PRO A 83 3.03 6.97 1.06
C PRO A 83 2.06 6.03 0.33
N ASP A 84 2.28 5.82 -0.99
CA ASP A 84 1.48 4.87 -1.76
C ASP A 84 1.67 3.41 -1.30
N TRP A 85 2.67 3.14 -0.44
CA TRP A 85 2.95 1.84 0.17
C TRP A 85 2.47 1.70 1.61
N ASP A 86 1.87 2.75 2.19
CA ASP A 86 1.37 2.68 3.55
C ASP A 86 0.17 1.72 3.63
N VAL A 87 0.14 0.94 4.71
CA VAL A 87 -0.93 -0.01 4.99
C VAL A 87 -2.06 0.66 5.75
N GLU A 88 -3.29 0.24 5.47
CA GLU A 88 -4.48 0.64 6.22
C GLU A 88 -5.16 -0.60 6.82
N LEU A 89 -5.66 -0.45 8.06
CA LEU A 89 -6.46 -1.44 8.77
C LEU A 89 -7.91 -0.93 8.86
N ASN A 90 -8.88 -1.71 8.39
CA ASN A 90 -10.29 -1.32 8.48
C ASN A 90 -10.96 -1.77 9.80
N GLU A 91 -12.24 -1.42 9.95
CA GLU A 91 -13.05 -1.77 11.14
C GLU A 91 -13.25 -3.29 11.32
N ASP A 92 -13.11 -4.08 10.26
CA ASP A 92 -13.20 -5.54 10.28
C ASP A 92 -11.86 -6.23 10.62
N GLY A 93 -10.80 -5.46 10.86
CA GLY A 93 -9.47 -5.99 11.14
C GLY A 93 -8.74 -6.52 9.90
N LEU A 94 -9.14 -6.09 8.70
CA LEU A 94 -8.51 -6.45 7.43
C LEU A 94 -7.52 -5.38 6.97
N TRP A 95 -6.47 -5.83 6.29
CA TRP A 95 -5.35 -5.00 5.85
C TRP A 95 -5.41 -4.69 4.36
N SER A 96 -4.99 -3.49 3.97
CA SER A 96 -4.84 -3.11 2.56
C SER A 96 -3.62 -2.22 2.34
N VAL A 97 -3.16 -2.13 1.08
CA VAL A 97 -2.23 -1.09 0.61
C VAL A 97 -2.98 -0.22 -0.40
N PRO A 98 -3.68 0.84 0.06
CA PRO A 98 -4.62 1.59 -0.75
C PRO A 98 -3.99 2.33 -1.93
N GLY A 99 -2.78 2.85 -1.76
CA GLY A 99 -2.05 3.56 -2.83
C GLY A 99 -1.73 2.69 -4.04
N ARG A 100 -1.81 1.35 -3.89
CA ARG A 100 -1.61 0.37 -4.97
C ARG A 100 -2.92 -0.28 -5.46
N CYS A 101 -4.04 0.13 -4.88
CA CYS A 101 -5.37 -0.25 -5.34
C CYS A 101 -5.79 0.56 -6.58
N LEU A 102 -6.64 -0.02 -7.43
CA LEU A 102 -6.98 0.56 -8.74
C LEU A 102 -7.69 1.92 -8.67
N ALA A 103 -8.28 2.28 -7.51
CA ALA A 103 -9.14 3.46 -7.39
C ALA A 103 -8.89 4.32 -6.14
N ARG A 104 -7.63 4.42 -5.68
CA ARG A 104 -7.12 5.65 -5.00
C ARG A 104 -6.47 6.59 -6.04
N SER A 105 -7.04 6.69 -7.24
CA SER A 105 -7.92 7.77 -7.72
C SER A 105 -7.19 9.08 -8.06
N TYR A 106 -7.29 9.43 -9.35
CA TYR A 106 -7.29 10.82 -9.83
C TYR A 106 -8.27 11.72 -9.03
N ASN A 107 -9.29 11.14 -8.38
CA ASN A 107 -10.36 11.88 -7.70
C ASN A 107 -10.15 12.14 -6.18
N GLU A 108 -9.43 11.32 -5.41
CA GLU A 108 -9.16 11.60 -3.98
C GLU A 108 -7.91 12.44 -3.76
N ARG A 109 -6.84 12.30 -4.56
CA ARG A 109 -5.73 13.27 -4.51
C ARG A 109 -6.23 14.69 -4.81
N VAL A 110 -7.22 14.84 -5.70
CA VAL A 110 -7.92 16.10 -5.93
C VAL A 110 -8.72 16.51 -4.69
N ARG A 111 -9.51 15.62 -4.06
CA ARG A 111 -10.26 15.99 -2.85
C ARG A 111 -9.37 16.39 -1.67
N GLU A 112 -8.30 15.66 -1.38
CA GLU A 112 -7.36 16.01 -0.30
C GLU A 112 -6.60 17.30 -0.60
N THR A 113 -6.13 17.52 -1.83
CA THR A 113 -5.48 18.79 -2.21
C THR A 113 -6.44 19.98 -2.04
N PHE A 114 -7.72 19.81 -2.39
CA PHE A 114 -8.73 20.87 -2.27
C PHE A 114 -9.23 21.10 -0.84
N LEU A 115 -9.24 20.08 0.03
CA LEU A 115 -9.58 20.21 1.44
C LEU A 115 -8.46 20.88 2.24
N THR A 116 -7.20 20.53 1.96
CA THR A 116 -6.01 21.14 2.60
C THR A 116 -5.81 22.60 2.17
N SER A 117 -6.12 22.95 0.91
CA SER A 117 -6.06 24.33 0.41
C SER A 117 -7.15 25.25 0.99
N ARG A 118 -8.24 24.69 1.54
CA ARG A 118 -9.32 25.48 2.16
C ARG A 118 -9.10 25.79 3.63
N GLN A 119 -8.26 25.02 4.34
CA GLN A 119 -7.98 25.26 5.75
C GLN A 119 -6.91 26.35 5.99
N THR A 120 -6.07 26.66 5.01
CA THR A 120 -5.08 27.75 5.11
C THR A 120 -5.64 29.13 4.76
N ALA A 121 -6.89 29.22 4.31
CA ALA A 121 -7.51 30.48 3.88
C ALA A 121 -8.42 31.14 4.94
N THR A 122 -8.45 30.66 6.18
CA THR A 122 -9.28 31.28 7.23
C THR A 122 -8.47 31.75 8.43
N SER A 123 -8.23 33.07 8.40
CA SER A 123 -7.93 34.01 9.50
C SER A 123 -6.48 34.08 9.99
N PRO A 124 -6.02 35.27 10.47
CA PRO A 124 -6.81 36.42 10.93
C PRO A 124 -6.35 37.79 10.39
N GLU A 125 -7.21 38.82 10.38
CA GLU A 125 -6.75 40.17 10.73
C GLU A 125 -7.88 41.11 11.21
N HIS A 126 -7.77 41.38 12.50
CA HIS A 126 -8.19 42.51 13.32
C HIS A 126 -8.43 43.85 12.57
N VAL A 127 -9.59 44.47 12.79
CA VAL A 127 -9.83 45.89 12.49
C VAL A 127 -10.18 46.59 13.81
N PRO A 128 -9.35 47.51 14.32
CA PRO A 128 -9.72 48.32 15.48
C PRO A 128 -10.61 49.49 15.03
N GLY A 129 -11.66 49.75 15.81
CA GLY A 129 -12.46 50.97 15.75
C GLY A 129 -12.31 51.75 17.05
#